data_AF-A0A3A9ZSU1-F1
#
_entry.id   AF-A0A3A9ZSU1-F1
#
_cell.length_a   1.000
_cell.length_b   1.000
_cell.length_c   1.000
_cell.angle_alpha   90.00
_cell.angle_beta   90.00
_cell.angle_gamma   90.00
#
_symmetry.space_group_name_H-M   'P 1'
#
loop_
_entity.id
_entity.type
_entity.pdbx_description
1 polymer ?
#
loop_
_entity_poly.entity_id
_entity_poly.type
_entity_poly.pdbx_seq_one_letter_code
_entity_poly.pdbx_strand_id
1 'polypeptide(L)'
;MERAWVDLRLQVASRLRGVNAKHCQEAFDRLGRRNALGPHGVVLFYTVGDRQVPHGCRLLIATRLFLAGPESDDLPKVLHDLSRTAAGNIARAESRGQRWDPRGPEGSLINGGDPDMPRDAGYLGVGISTLDSEDGPWHAVADAVRRQPADMPRPRSVFDLAGEGIALLCDGTALRMVRNPRRRLGDDGFTSNKSLDASQRWPYNPYADLTEQGDQTLRAAWAQLGTLHRTLADHLLSGRTA
;
A
#
# COMPACT_ATOMS: atom_id res chain seq x y z
N MET A 1 5.78 17.57 -16.63
CA MET A 1 5.09 17.01 -15.45
C MET A 1 4.52 15.62 -15.69
N GLU A 2 3.70 15.38 -16.72
CA GLU A 2 3.07 14.05 -16.93
C GLU A 2 4.04 12.87 -16.99
N ARG A 3 5.18 13.00 -17.70
CA ARG A 3 6.18 11.91 -17.76
C ARG A 3 6.79 11.55 -16.40
N ALA A 4 6.99 12.55 -15.53
CA ALA A 4 7.49 12.31 -14.17
C ALA A 4 6.43 11.59 -13.32
N TRP A 5 5.16 11.94 -13.48
CA TRP A 5 4.06 11.23 -12.82
C TRP A 5 3.91 9.80 -13.31
N VAL A 6 3.99 9.55 -14.62
CA VAL A 6 3.97 8.18 -15.16
C VAL A 6 5.08 7.33 -14.55
N ASP A 7 6.31 7.86 -14.49
CA ASP A 7 7.43 7.16 -13.88
C ASP A 7 7.21 6.90 -12.38
N LEU A 8 6.71 7.89 -11.63
CA LEU A 8 6.36 7.72 -10.22
C LEU A 8 5.25 6.68 -10.01
N ARG A 9 4.22 6.63 -10.88
CA ARG A 9 3.17 5.61 -10.83
C ARG A 9 3.74 4.21 -11.04
N LEU A 10 4.68 4.05 -11.98
CA LEU A 10 5.40 2.78 -12.21
C LEU A 10 6.27 2.39 -11.02
N GLN A 11 7.02 3.33 -10.45
CA GLN A 11 7.80 3.12 -9.23
C GLN A 11 6.88 2.68 -8.08
N VAL A 12 5.71 3.32 -7.90
CA VAL A 12 4.71 2.95 -6.90
C VAL A 12 4.19 1.54 -7.13
N ALA A 13 3.81 1.20 -8.37
CA ALA A 13 3.33 -0.12 -8.74
C ALA A 13 4.36 -1.21 -8.36
N SER A 14 5.61 -1.04 -8.81
CA SER A 14 6.72 -1.94 -8.53
C SER A 14 7.00 -2.06 -7.03
N ARG A 15 7.06 -0.93 -6.32
CA ARG A 15 7.36 -0.90 -4.89
C ARG A 15 6.23 -1.52 -4.06
N LEU A 16 4.98 -1.30 -4.43
CA LEU A 16 3.82 -1.90 -3.77
C LEU A 16 3.83 -3.42 -3.91
N ARG A 17 4.16 -3.96 -5.10
CA ARG A 17 4.37 -5.39 -5.30
C ARG A 17 5.48 -5.94 -4.42
N GLY A 18 6.62 -5.25 -4.36
CA GLY A 18 7.75 -5.65 -3.52
C GLY A 18 7.39 -5.66 -2.02
N VAL A 19 6.66 -4.65 -1.56
CA VAL A 19 6.15 -4.59 -0.17
C VAL A 19 5.19 -5.74 0.09
N ASN A 20 4.26 -6.05 -0.82
CA ASN A 20 3.33 -7.16 -0.65
C ASN A 20 4.02 -8.52 -0.61
N ALA A 21 4.99 -8.77 -1.49
CA ALA A 21 5.77 -10.00 -1.48
C ALA A 21 6.55 -10.17 -0.16
N LYS A 22 7.22 -9.10 0.31
CA LYS A 22 7.93 -9.11 1.59
C LYS A 22 6.97 -9.29 2.76
N HIS A 23 5.82 -8.63 2.74
CA HIS A 23 4.77 -8.78 3.75
C HIS A 23 4.32 -10.25 3.84
N CYS A 24 4.04 -10.88 2.70
CA CYS A 24 3.65 -12.29 2.63
C CYS A 24 4.70 -13.21 3.25
N GLN A 25 5.98 -13.02 2.89
CA GLN A 25 7.08 -13.81 3.43
C GLN A 25 7.19 -13.66 4.96
N GLU A 26 7.25 -12.43 5.46
CA GLU A 26 7.38 -12.13 6.89
C GLU A 26 6.17 -12.63 7.70
N ALA A 27 4.97 -12.49 7.15
CA ALA A 27 3.75 -12.97 7.79
C ALA A 27 3.71 -14.50 7.86
N PHE A 28 4.15 -15.18 6.80
CA PHE A 28 4.22 -16.64 6.75
C PHE A 28 5.24 -17.18 7.76
N ASP A 29 6.43 -16.58 7.81
CA ASP A 29 7.50 -17.00 8.73
C ASP A 29 7.12 -16.83 10.21
N ARG A 30 6.26 -15.84 10.50
CA ARG A 30 5.78 -15.54 11.86
C ARG A 30 4.43 -16.17 12.18
N LEU A 31 3.85 -16.94 11.26
CA LEU A 31 2.54 -17.54 11.43
C LEU A 31 2.51 -18.40 12.71
N GLY A 32 1.47 -18.27 13.53
CA GLY A 32 1.34 -18.98 14.81
C GLY A 32 2.33 -18.56 15.92
N ARG A 33 3.16 -17.53 15.72
CA ARG A 33 4.02 -16.96 16.76
C ARG A 33 3.32 -15.80 17.47
N ARG A 34 3.81 -15.41 18.66
CA ARG A 34 3.28 -14.26 19.43
C ARG A 34 3.35 -12.94 18.65
N ASN A 35 4.29 -12.83 17.71
CA ASN A 35 4.49 -11.66 16.84
C ASN A 35 4.00 -11.93 15.39
N ALA A 36 3.02 -12.82 15.22
CA ALA A 36 2.37 -13.04 13.94
C ALA A 36 1.88 -11.70 13.36
N LEU A 37 2.04 -11.54 12.05
CA LEU A 37 1.55 -10.36 11.34
C LEU A 37 0.12 -10.61 10.85
N GLY A 38 -0.68 -9.55 10.86
CA GLY A 38 -2.03 -9.56 10.33
C GLY A 38 -2.04 -9.54 8.80
N PRO A 39 -3.22 -9.66 8.18
CA PRO A 39 -3.36 -9.72 6.72
C PRO A 39 -3.04 -8.39 6.03
N HIS A 40 -3.15 -7.26 6.73
CA HIS A 40 -3.07 -5.93 6.13
C HIS A 40 -1.80 -5.18 6.52
N GLY A 41 -1.43 -4.21 5.69
CA GLY A 41 -0.33 -3.28 5.94
C GLY A 41 -0.54 -1.99 5.17
N VAL A 42 -0.05 -0.88 5.70
CA VAL A 42 -0.14 0.45 5.07
C VAL A 42 1.21 0.86 4.53
N VAL A 43 1.21 1.54 3.40
CA VAL A 43 2.38 2.11 2.74
C VAL A 43 2.14 3.60 2.51
N LEU A 44 2.99 4.44 3.05
CA LEU A 44 3.06 5.86 2.71
C LEU A 44 4.13 6.04 1.64
N PHE A 45 3.76 6.67 0.53
CA PHE A 45 4.66 6.95 -0.57
C PHE A 45 5.17 8.38 -0.47
N TYR A 46 6.48 8.53 -0.66
CA TYR A 46 7.16 9.81 -0.68
C TYR A 46 8.05 9.94 -1.91
N THR A 47 8.38 11.16 -2.30
CA THR A 47 9.31 11.43 -3.39
C THR A 47 10.39 12.42 -2.98
N VAL A 48 11.59 12.24 -3.51
CA VAL A 48 12.71 13.18 -3.37
C VAL A 48 13.31 13.45 -4.75
N GLY A 49 13.86 14.65 -4.92
CA GLY A 49 14.64 14.97 -6.10
C GLY A 49 15.91 14.11 -6.16
N ASP A 50 16.15 13.44 -7.27
CA ASP A 50 17.34 12.63 -7.50
C ASP A 50 17.74 12.73 -8.97
N ARG A 51 18.91 13.31 -9.26
CA ARG A 51 19.39 13.52 -10.64
C ARG A 51 19.85 12.24 -11.32
N GLN A 52 19.99 11.13 -10.59
CA GLN A 52 20.46 9.85 -11.12
C GLN A 52 19.31 8.95 -11.62
N VAL A 53 18.07 9.28 -11.29
CA VAL A 53 16.90 8.50 -11.74
C VAL A 53 16.18 9.18 -12.91
N PRO A 54 15.51 8.40 -13.79
CA PRO A 54 14.67 8.95 -14.84
C PRO A 54 13.72 10.02 -14.31
N HIS A 55 13.60 11.13 -15.04
CA HIS A 55 12.72 12.25 -14.70
C HIS A 55 12.96 12.94 -13.34
N GLY A 56 14.07 12.63 -12.66
CA GLY A 56 14.57 13.42 -11.54
C GLY A 56 13.89 13.16 -10.19
N CYS A 57 13.03 12.14 -10.07
CA CYS A 57 12.24 11.87 -8.87
C CYS A 57 12.39 10.42 -8.42
N ARG A 58 12.90 10.21 -7.20
CA ARG A 58 13.02 8.88 -6.59
C ARG A 58 11.89 8.65 -5.61
N LEU A 59 11.23 7.50 -5.70
CA LEU A 59 10.25 7.04 -4.73
C LEU A 59 10.94 6.53 -3.46
N LEU A 60 10.37 6.89 -2.32
CA LEU A 60 10.68 6.33 -1.00
C LEU A 60 9.37 5.86 -0.35
N ILE A 61 9.48 4.90 0.57
CA ILE A 61 8.32 4.36 1.29
C ILE A 61 8.53 4.34 2.80
N ALA A 62 7.42 4.48 3.52
CA ALA A 62 7.34 4.10 4.91
C ALA A 62 6.13 3.19 5.10
N THR A 63 6.28 2.17 5.93
CA THR A 63 5.30 1.09 6.04
C THR A 63 4.84 0.90 7.47
N ARG A 64 3.60 0.43 7.61
CA ARG A 64 3.08 -0.16 8.85
C ARG A 64 2.58 -1.55 8.57
N LEU A 65 3.19 -2.54 9.22
CA LEU A 65 2.61 -3.88 9.33
C LEU A 65 1.93 -4.01 10.69
N PHE A 66 0.78 -4.67 10.72
CA PHE A 66 0.00 -4.89 11.94
C PHE A 66 0.29 -6.27 12.51
N LEU A 67 0.21 -6.40 13.84
CA LEU A 67 0.19 -7.71 14.46
C LEU A 67 -1.18 -8.35 14.21
N ALA A 68 -1.21 -9.67 14.10
CA ALA A 68 -2.43 -10.44 13.91
C ALA A 68 -3.37 -10.29 15.12
N GLY A 69 -4.64 -10.09 14.84
CA GLY A 69 -5.71 -10.01 15.83
C GLY A 69 -7.02 -9.52 15.21
N PRO A 70 -8.14 -9.59 15.94
CA PRO A 70 -9.46 -9.25 15.39
C PRO A 70 -9.56 -7.83 14.85
N GLU A 71 -8.79 -6.91 15.42
CA GLU A 71 -8.72 -5.50 15.00
C GLU A 71 -8.01 -5.33 13.64
N SER A 72 -7.12 -6.26 13.28
CA SER A 72 -6.30 -6.19 12.05
C SER A 72 -6.86 -6.99 10.88
N ASP A 73 -7.93 -7.76 11.08
CA ASP A 73 -8.52 -8.62 10.05
C ASP A 73 -9.49 -7.86 9.14
N ASP A 74 -10.16 -6.84 9.67
CA ASP A 74 -11.10 -5.99 8.93
C ASP A 74 -10.36 -4.79 8.30
N LEU A 75 -10.06 -4.88 7.00
CA LEU A 75 -9.32 -3.83 6.28
C LEU A 75 -10.03 -2.46 6.32
N PRO A 76 -11.33 -2.33 5.97
CA PRO A 76 -12.05 -1.07 6.12
C PRO A 76 -11.94 -0.48 7.53
N LYS A 77 -12.09 -1.29 8.58
CA LYS A 77 -11.97 -0.81 9.96
C LYS A 77 -10.55 -0.35 10.29
N VAL A 78 -9.53 -1.10 9.89
CA VAL A 78 -8.11 -0.70 10.05
C VAL A 78 -7.86 0.67 9.43
N LEU A 79 -8.33 0.90 8.21
CA LEU A 79 -8.18 2.17 7.50
C LEU A 79 -8.94 3.32 8.18
N HIS A 80 -10.15 3.04 8.68
CA HIS A 80 -10.94 4.01 9.44
C HIS A 80 -10.20 4.44 10.72
N ASP A 81 -9.70 3.48 11.50
CA ASP A 81 -8.99 3.75 12.74
C ASP A 81 -7.66 4.50 12.51
N LEU A 82 -6.95 4.19 11.42
CA LEU A 82 -5.75 4.94 11.02
C LEU A 82 -6.08 6.38 10.65
N SER A 83 -7.16 6.61 9.90
CA SER A 83 -7.61 7.96 9.54
C SER A 83 -7.93 8.78 10.78
N ARG A 84 -8.66 8.20 11.74
CA ARG A 84 -8.99 8.84 13.01
C ARG A 84 -7.74 9.11 13.86
N THR A 85 -6.80 8.17 13.89
CA THR A 85 -5.51 8.33 14.58
C THR A 85 -4.70 9.47 13.97
N ALA A 86 -4.64 9.53 12.63
CA ALA A 86 -3.96 10.60 11.91
C ALA A 86 -4.55 11.96 12.27
N ALA A 87 -5.88 12.12 12.15
CA ALA A 87 -6.58 13.36 12.48
C ALA A 87 -6.36 13.78 13.95
N GLY A 88 -6.42 12.84 14.88
CA GLY A 88 -6.18 13.11 16.30
C GLY A 88 -4.74 13.54 16.60
N ASN A 89 -3.75 12.95 15.92
CA ASN A 89 -2.34 13.34 16.08
C ASN A 89 -2.04 14.70 15.45
N ILE A 90 -2.64 15.00 14.29
CA ILE A 90 -2.58 16.31 13.65
C ILE A 90 -3.11 17.38 14.62
N ALA A 91 -4.35 17.23 15.09
CA ALA A 91 -4.98 18.19 15.99
C ALA A 91 -4.19 18.39 17.30
N ARG A 92 -3.62 17.32 17.85
CA ARG A 92 -2.79 17.39 19.07
C ARG A 92 -1.48 18.15 18.84
N ALA A 93 -0.84 17.97 17.68
CA ALA A 93 0.38 18.71 17.37
C ALA A 93 0.07 20.18 17.11
N GLU A 94 -1.00 20.47 16.37
CA GLU A 94 -1.47 21.83 16.10
C GLU A 94 -1.81 22.58 17.40
N SER A 95 -2.46 21.92 18.37
CA SER A 95 -2.74 22.53 19.68
C SER A 95 -1.48 22.89 20.48
N ARG A 96 -0.32 22.34 20.09
CA ARG A 96 1.00 22.63 20.68
C ARG A 96 1.85 23.56 19.80
N GLY A 97 1.29 24.08 18.70
CA GLY A 97 2.03 24.88 17.71
C GLY A 97 3.09 24.08 16.95
N GLN A 98 2.94 22.76 16.88
CA GLN A 98 3.88 21.85 16.23
C GLN A 98 3.25 21.23 14.98
N ARG A 99 4.11 20.83 14.03
CA ARG A 99 3.68 20.02 12.88
C ARG A 99 3.94 18.55 13.17
N TRP A 100 2.89 17.74 13.12
CA TRP A 100 3.03 16.30 13.23
C TRP A 100 3.67 15.69 11.98
N ASP A 101 4.59 14.75 12.16
CA ASP A 101 5.12 13.93 11.07
C ASP A 101 4.68 12.48 11.30
N PRO A 102 3.96 11.82 10.38
CA PRO A 102 3.53 10.44 10.54
C PRO A 102 4.70 9.45 10.68
N ARG A 103 5.92 9.87 10.33
CA ARG A 103 7.19 9.13 10.47
C ARG A 103 7.92 9.42 11.77
N GLY A 104 7.48 10.46 12.49
CA GLY A 104 8.09 10.89 13.74
C GLY A 104 7.79 9.94 14.90
N PRO A 105 8.59 10.00 15.97
CA PRO A 105 8.40 9.13 17.14
C PRO A 105 7.08 9.41 17.89
N GLU A 106 6.58 10.64 17.84
CA GLU A 106 5.35 11.04 18.52
C GLU A 106 4.10 10.65 17.72
N GLY A 107 3.44 9.57 18.13
CA GLY A 107 2.22 9.10 17.47
C GLY A 107 2.47 8.53 16.07
N SER A 108 3.61 7.86 15.86
CA SER A 108 3.99 7.30 14.56
C SER A 108 2.87 6.46 13.93
N LEU A 109 2.58 6.72 12.66
CA LEU A 109 1.71 5.88 11.84
C LEU A 109 2.44 4.73 11.18
N ILE A 110 3.75 4.60 11.35
CA ILE A 110 4.60 3.65 10.61
C ILE A 110 5.66 3.01 11.52
N ASN A 111 6.07 1.80 11.18
CA ASN A 111 7.00 0.98 11.95
C ASN A 111 8.09 0.32 11.08
N GLY A 112 8.19 0.72 9.81
CA GLY A 112 9.22 0.32 8.87
C GLY A 112 9.27 1.29 7.69
N GLY A 113 10.17 1.04 6.75
CA GLY A 113 10.36 1.89 5.59
C GLY A 113 11.80 1.95 5.11
N ASP A 114 12.06 2.87 4.21
CA ASP A 114 13.43 3.19 3.79
C ASP A 114 14.16 3.93 4.93
N PRO A 115 15.33 3.43 5.38
CA PRO A 115 16.00 3.92 6.59
C PRO A 115 16.50 5.36 6.44
N ASP A 116 16.88 5.77 5.23
CA ASP A 116 17.49 7.06 4.95
C ASP A 116 16.49 8.07 4.36
N MET A 117 15.21 7.99 4.75
CA MET A 117 14.18 8.89 4.24
C MET A 117 14.40 10.33 4.73
N PRO A 118 14.63 11.31 3.83
CA PRO A 118 14.81 12.71 4.22
C PRO A 118 13.56 13.32 4.85
N ARG A 119 13.74 14.26 5.78
CA ARG A 119 12.62 14.94 6.46
C ARG A 119 11.78 15.78 5.49
N ASP A 120 12.39 16.31 4.45
CA ASP A 120 11.77 17.12 3.39
C ASP A 120 11.17 16.28 2.25
N ALA A 121 11.19 14.95 2.35
CA ALA A 121 10.58 14.08 1.35
C ALA A 121 9.11 14.45 1.09
N GLY A 122 8.75 14.55 -0.18
CA GLY A 122 7.45 14.98 -0.63
C GLY A 122 6.38 13.91 -0.47
N TYR A 123 5.24 14.18 0.17
CA TYR A 123 4.16 13.19 0.23
C TYR A 123 3.59 12.96 -1.18
N LEU A 124 3.53 11.69 -1.60
CA LEU A 124 3.08 11.29 -2.93
C LEU A 124 1.72 10.57 -2.89
N GLY A 125 1.43 9.86 -1.81
CA GLY A 125 0.21 9.08 -1.69
C GLY A 125 0.25 8.03 -0.58
N VAL A 126 -0.78 7.21 -0.54
CA VAL A 126 -0.92 6.11 0.41
C VAL A 126 -1.40 4.86 -0.31
N GLY A 127 -0.99 3.70 0.18
CA GLY A 127 -1.46 2.42 -0.31
C GLY A 127 -1.55 1.39 0.79
N ILE A 128 -2.06 0.23 0.40
CA ILE A 128 -2.33 -0.92 1.24
C ILE A 128 -1.72 -2.13 0.59
N SER A 129 -1.09 -2.95 1.41
CA SER A 129 -0.75 -4.33 1.10
C SER A 129 -1.71 -5.22 1.88
N THR A 130 -2.43 -6.11 1.19
CA THR A 130 -3.26 -7.12 1.81
C THR A 130 -2.86 -8.52 1.34
N LEU A 131 -2.87 -9.46 2.27
CA LEU A 131 -2.63 -10.88 2.02
C LEU A 131 -3.94 -11.66 1.87
N ASP A 132 -5.08 -11.02 2.16
CA ASP A 132 -6.37 -11.52 1.73
C ASP A 132 -6.44 -11.44 0.20
N SER A 133 -7.06 -12.46 -0.39
CA SER A 133 -7.15 -12.58 -1.85
C SER A 133 -8.42 -13.33 -2.23
N GLU A 134 -8.65 -13.52 -3.53
CA GLU A 134 -9.72 -14.36 -4.05
C GLU A 134 -9.62 -15.83 -3.56
N ASP A 135 -8.44 -16.31 -3.16
CA ASP A 135 -8.24 -17.63 -2.54
C ASP A 135 -8.84 -17.70 -1.11
N GLY A 136 -9.16 -16.55 -0.51
CA GLY A 136 -9.74 -16.43 0.82
C GLY A 136 -8.90 -15.61 1.81
N PRO A 137 -9.32 -15.57 3.09
CA PRO A 137 -8.60 -14.86 4.14
C PRO A 137 -7.21 -15.44 4.38
N TRP A 138 -6.23 -14.55 4.62
CA TRP A 138 -4.82 -14.88 4.81
C TRP A 138 -4.60 -16.05 5.77
N HIS A 139 -5.20 -16.00 6.96
CA HIS A 139 -4.98 -16.99 7.99
C HIS A 139 -5.43 -18.40 7.55
N ALA A 140 -6.54 -18.50 6.82
CA ALA A 140 -7.02 -19.77 6.30
C ALA A 140 -6.10 -20.31 5.20
N VAL A 141 -5.71 -19.47 4.25
CA VAL A 141 -4.88 -19.86 3.11
C VAL A 141 -3.46 -20.23 3.56
N ALA A 142 -2.85 -19.43 4.43
CA ALA A 142 -1.50 -19.65 4.92
C ALA A 142 -1.41 -20.89 5.82
N ASP A 143 -2.39 -21.12 6.70
CA ASP A 143 -2.41 -22.34 7.51
C ASP A 143 -2.63 -23.59 6.65
N ALA A 144 -3.43 -23.51 5.58
CA ALA A 144 -3.61 -24.64 4.66
C ALA A 144 -2.30 -25.02 3.97
N VAL A 145 -1.52 -24.04 3.50
CA VAL A 145 -0.19 -24.29 2.92
C VAL A 145 0.77 -24.85 3.97
N ARG A 146 0.75 -24.32 5.21
CA ARG A 146 1.65 -24.79 6.26
C ARG A 146 1.34 -26.22 6.73
N ARG A 147 0.07 -26.62 6.73
CA ARG A 147 -0.37 -27.96 7.19
C ARG A 147 -0.44 -28.99 6.06
N GLN A 148 0.03 -28.64 4.86
CA GLN A 148 0.00 -29.58 3.74
C GLN A 148 0.83 -30.85 4.04
N PRO A 149 0.39 -32.04 3.57
CA PRO A 149 1.16 -33.28 3.73
C PRO A 149 2.56 -33.20 3.11
N ALA A 150 3.54 -33.83 3.76
CA ALA A 150 4.94 -33.81 3.29
C ALA A 150 5.15 -34.58 1.98
N ASP A 151 4.27 -35.54 1.67
CA ASP A 151 4.28 -36.39 0.48
C ASP A 151 3.43 -35.82 -0.68
N MET A 152 2.90 -34.60 -0.53
CA MET A 152 2.12 -33.95 -1.58
C MET A 152 2.96 -33.84 -2.87
N PRO A 153 2.46 -34.33 -4.03
CA PRO A 153 3.25 -34.36 -5.28
C PRO A 153 3.69 -32.97 -5.81
N ARG A 154 2.99 -31.91 -5.40
CA ARG A 154 3.30 -30.51 -5.74
C ARG A 154 3.03 -29.62 -4.52
N PRO A 155 3.95 -29.59 -3.55
CA PRO A 155 3.76 -28.81 -2.34
C PRO A 155 3.68 -27.32 -2.70
N ARG A 156 2.76 -26.59 -2.08
CA ARG A 156 2.74 -25.12 -2.20
C ARG A 156 3.77 -24.53 -1.25
N SER A 157 4.32 -23.40 -1.64
CA SER A 157 5.18 -22.56 -0.82
C SER A 157 4.53 -21.20 -0.58
N VAL A 158 5.16 -20.38 0.25
CA VAL A 158 4.77 -18.97 0.42
C VAL A 158 4.80 -18.17 -0.89
N PHE A 159 5.64 -18.57 -1.86
CA PHE A 159 5.69 -17.93 -3.18
C PHE A 159 4.47 -18.27 -4.05
N ASP A 160 3.73 -19.33 -3.69
CA ASP A 160 2.48 -19.74 -4.34
C ASP A 160 1.24 -19.09 -3.74
N LEU A 161 1.41 -18.20 -2.76
CA LEU A 161 0.32 -17.44 -2.15
C LEU A 161 0.10 -16.13 -2.90
N ALA A 162 -1.16 -15.85 -3.23
CA ALA A 162 -1.56 -14.57 -3.80
C ALA A 162 -1.53 -13.45 -2.76
N GLY A 163 -1.64 -12.22 -3.22
CA GLY A 163 -1.85 -11.04 -2.39
C GLY A 163 -2.23 -9.85 -3.24
N GLU A 164 -2.81 -8.83 -2.62
CA GLU A 164 -3.25 -7.63 -3.32
C GLU A 164 -2.66 -6.37 -2.72
N GLY A 165 -2.74 -5.28 -3.47
CA GLY A 165 -2.49 -3.96 -2.94
C GLY A 165 -3.25 -2.91 -3.72
N ILE A 166 -3.62 -1.85 -3.03
CA ILE A 166 -4.28 -0.69 -3.62
C ILE A 166 -3.54 0.59 -3.24
N ALA A 167 -3.52 1.61 -4.09
CA ALA A 167 -2.89 2.89 -3.79
C ALA A 167 -3.68 4.06 -4.36
N LEU A 168 -3.66 5.19 -3.64
CA LEU A 168 -4.14 6.50 -4.07
C LEU A 168 -2.98 7.50 -4.01
N LEU A 169 -2.77 8.22 -5.13
CA LEU A 169 -1.71 9.21 -5.28
C LEU A 169 -2.28 10.63 -5.39
N CYS A 170 -1.46 11.62 -5.04
CA CYS A 170 -1.85 13.04 -5.04
C CYS A 170 -2.26 13.58 -6.42
N ASP A 171 -1.85 12.93 -7.51
CA ASP A 171 -2.32 13.30 -8.86
C ASP A 171 -3.70 12.72 -9.19
N GLY A 172 -4.35 12.01 -8.27
CA GLY A 172 -5.64 11.34 -8.47
C GLY A 172 -5.53 9.95 -9.09
N THR A 173 -4.32 9.38 -9.17
CA THR A 173 -4.15 7.98 -9.59
C THR A 173 -4.69 7.04 -8.52
N ALA A 174 -5.57 6.12 -8.92
CA ALA A 174 -5.93 4.92 -8.20
C ALA A 174 -5.27 3.73 -8.91
N LEU A 175 -4.56 2.90 -8.15
CA LEU A 175 -3.84 1.73 -8.64
C LEU A 175 -4.21 0.50 -7.83
N ARG A 176 -4.50 -0.62 -8.49
CA ARG A 176 -4.64 -1.94 -7.87
C ARG A 176 -3.61 -2.89 -8.45
N MET A 177 -2.93 -3.59 -7.56
CA MET A 177 -1.93 -4.61 -7.81
C MET A 177 -2.46 -5.94 -7.27
N VAL A 178 -2.41 -6.99 -8.08
CA VAL A 178 -2.77 -8.34 -7.64
C VAL A 178 -1.61 -9.27 -7.99
N ARG A 179 -0.87 -9.67 -6.96
CA ARG A 179 0.21 -10.66 -7.02
C ARG A 179 -0.42 -12.03 -7.06
N ASN A 180 -0.45 -12.66 -8.24
CA ASN A 180 -0.95 -14.03 -8.40
C ASN A 180 0.11 -14.85 -9.15
N PRO A 181 0.71 -15.87 -8.51
CA PRO A 181 1.80 -16.67 -9.10
C PRO A 181 1.34 -17.55 -10.27
N ARG A 182 0.03 -17.69 -10.48
CA ARG A 182 -0.58 -18.46 -11.58
C ARG A 182 -1.07 -17.56 -12.73
N ARG A 183 -0.71 -16.27 -12.74
CA ARG A 183 -1.07 -15.36 -13.84
C ARG A 183 -0.48 -15.83 -15.16
N ARG A 184 -1.21 -15.52 -16.25
CA ARG A 184 -0.76 -15.78 -17.62
C ARG A 184 0.42 -14.87 -17.95
N LEU A 185 1.32 -15.34 -18.82
CA LEU A 185 2.40 -14.52 -19.35
C LEU A 185 1.82 -13.27 -20.06
N GLY A 186 2.32 -12.09 -19.73
CA GLY A 186 1.87 -10.80 -20.28
C GLY A 186 0.81 -10.08 -19.45
N ASP A 187 0.24 -10.73 -18.42
CA ASP A 187 -0.58 -10.06 -17.42
C ASP A 187 0.34 -9.55 -16.30
N ASP A 188 0.57 -8.23 -16.28
CA ASP A 188 1.50 -7.60 -15.36
C ASP A 188 0.95 -7.47 -13.94
N GLY A 189 -0.32 -7.82 -13.69
CA GLY A 189 -0.92 -7.75 -12.35
C GLY A 189 -1.37 -6.37 -11.90
N PHE A 190 -1.39 -5.35 -12.76
CA PHE A 190 -1.74 -3.99 -12.39
C PHE A 190 -2.95 -3.46 -13.15
N THR A 191 -3.76 -2.67 -12.45
CA THR A 191 -4.87 -1.89 -13.02
C THR A 191 -4.79 -0.48 -12.46
N SER A 192 -5.10 0.52 -13.29
CA SER A 192 -4.96 1.92 -12.92
C SER A 192 -5.96 2.79 -13.69
N ASN A 193 -6.53 3.79 -13.01
CA ASN A 193 -7.39 4.79 -13.64
C ASN A 193 -6.61 5.80 -14.51
N LYS A 194 -5.28 5.86 -14.36
CA LYS A 194 -4.36 6.68 -15.17
C LYS A 194 -3.31 5.83 -15.85
N SER A 195 -2.77 6.32 -16.97
CA SER A 195 -1.75 5.58 -17.72
C SER A 195 -0.49 5.36 -16.88
N LEU A 196 0.02 4.13 -16.95
CA LEU A 196 1.33 3.72 -16.45
C LEU A 196 2.39 3.75 -17.57
N ASP A 197 1.99 4.03 -18.81
CA ASP A 197 2.87 4.15 -19.96
C ASP A 197 2.62 5.49 -20.69
N ALA A 198 3.65 6.33 -20.72
CA ALA A 198 3.58 7.66 -21.33
C ALA A 198 3.44 7.62 -22.86
N SER A 199 3.79 6.48 -23.48
CA SER A 199 3.67 6.26 -24.92
C SER A 199 2.28 5.76 -25.33
N GLN A 200 1.53 5.18 -24.39
CA GLN A 200 0.25 4.56 -24.66
C GLN A 200 -0.89 5.58 -24.47
N ARG A 201 -1.51 6.00 -25.58
CA ARG A 201 -2.78 6.71 -25.54
C ARG A 201 -3.91 5.70 -25.54
N TRP A 202 -4.67 5.65 -24.45
CA TRP A 202 -5.88 4.82 -24.35
C TRP A 202 -7.10 5.66 -24.73
N PRO A 203 -7.74 5.39 -25.89
CA PRO A 203 -9.01 6.04 -26.22
C PRO A 203 -10.13 5.65 -25.25
N TYR A 204 -9.97 4.53 -24.53
CA TYR A 204 -10.87 4.05 -23.50
C TYR A 204 -10.06 3.38 -22.38
N ASN A 205 -10.31 3.77 -21.12
CA ASN A 205 -9.76 3.09 -19.94
C ASN A 205 -10.89 2.39 -19.17
N PRO A 206 -10.98 1.04 -19.17
CA PRO A 206 -12.01 0.31 -18.42
C PRO A 206 -11.90 0.50 -16.90
N TYR A 207 -10.78 1.03 -16.41
CA TYR A 207 -10.51 1.27 -15.00
C TYR A 207 -10.63 2.75 -14.61
N ALA A 208 -11.29 3.58 -15.42
CA ALA A 208 -11.48 5.01 -15.10
C ALA A 208 -12.11 5.21 -13.71
N ASP A 209 -13.09 4.36 -13.36
CA ASP A 209 -13.79 4.38 -12.07
C ASP A 209 -13.30 3.25 -11.13
N LEU A 210 -12.00 2.94 -11.15
CA LEU A 210 -11.42 1.79 -10.43
C LEU A 210 -11.83 1.69 -8.95
N THR A 211 -12.00 2.83 -8.27
CA THR A 211 -12.39 2.89 -6.85
C THR A 211 -13.83 2.44 -6.58
N GLU A 212 -14.66 2.40 -7.63
CA GLU A 212 -16.05 1.95 -7.60
C GLU A 212 -16.21 0.50 -8.07
N GLN A 213 -15.12 -0.15 -8.47
CA GLN A 213 -15.12 -1.52 -8.98
C GLN A 213 -14.79 -2.54 -7.88
N GLY A 214 -15.08 -3.82 -8.15
CA GLY A 214 -14.84 -4.94 -7.24
C GLY A 214 -16.01 -5.24 -6.31
N ASP A 215 -15.76 -6.01 -5.25
CA ASP A 215 -16.78 -6.38 -4.27
C ASP A 215 -17.05 -5.23 -3.26
N GLN A 216 -18.00 -5.46 -2.34
CA GLN A 216 -18.35 -4.45 -1.32
C GLN A 216 -17.16 -4.11 -0.40
N THR A 217 -16.35 -5.11 -0.06
CA THR A 217 -15.20 -4.95 0.84
C THR A 217 -14.13 -4.07 0.20
N LEU A 218 -13.78 -4.30 -1.06
CA LEU A 218 -12.81 -3.51 -1.81
C LEU A 218 -13.27 -2.06 -1.98
N ARG A 219 -14.55 -1.85 -2.31
CA ARG A 219 -15.11 -0.48 -2.39
C ARG A 219 -15.09 0.24 -1.04
N ALA A 220 -15.40 -0.46 0.04
CA ALA A 220 -15.30 0.11 1.39
C ALA A 220 -13.85 0.45 1.75
N ALA A 221 -12.89 -0.41 1.38
CA ALA A 221 -11.47 -0.15 1.56
C ALA A 221 -11.01 1.07 0.76
N TRP A 222 -11.43 1.22 -0.50
CA TRP A 222 -11.16 2.41 -1.30
C TRP A 222 -11.70 3.69 -0.64
N ALA A 223 -12.94 3.67 -0.15
CA ALA A 223 -13.53 4.81 0.52
C ALA A 223 -12.74 5.24 1.77
N GLN A 224 -12.35 4.28 2.61
CA GLN A 224 -11.57 4.59 3.82
C GLN A 224 -10.12 4.98 3.49
N LEU A 225 -9.50 4.37 2.48
CA LEU A 225 -8.19 4.79 1.97
C LEU A 225 -8.24 6.22 1.45
N GLY A 226 -9.32 6.60 0.76
CA GLY A 226 -9.54 7.98 0.31
C GLY A 226 -9.65 8.98 1.46
N THR A 227 -10.31 8.60 2.56
CA THR A 227 -10.35 9.43 3.77
C THR A 227 -8.96 9.61 4.37
N LEU A 228 -8.21 8.52 4.57
CA LEU A 228 -6.83 8.58 5.06
C LEU A 228 -5.94 9.44 4.16
N HIS A 229 -6.04 9.23 2.84
CA HIS A 229 -5.26 9.96 1.85
C HIS A 229 -5.51 11.46 1.94
N ARG A 230 -6.79 11.89 1.97
CA ARG A 230 -7.14 13.31 2.09
C ARG A 230 -6.63 13.91 3.39
N THR A 231 -6.85 13.25 4.53
CA THR A 231 -6.36 13.72 5.83
C THR A 231 -4.84 13.93 5.83
N LEU A 232 -4.08 13.00 5.23
CA LEU A 232 -2.62 13.12 5.13
C LEU A 232 -2.18 14.16 4.10
N ALA A 233 -2.82 14.20 2.93
CA ALA A 233 -2.50 15.16 1.87
C ALA A 233 -2.73 16.60 2.36
N ASP A 234 -3.89 16.87 2.96
CA ASP A 234 -4.24 18.18 3.49
C ASP A 234 -3.21 18.65 4.52
N HIS A 235 -2.74 17.76 5.40
CA HIS A 235 -1.75 18.09 6.43
C HIS A 235 -0.30 18.20 5.93
N LEU A 236 0.13 17.30 5.03
CA LEU A 236 1.52 17.18 4.59
C LEU A 236 1.88 18.07 3.39
N LEU A 237 0.85 18.53 2.66
CA LEU A 237 1.02 19.43 1.52
C LEU A 237 0.68 20.88 1.86
N SER A 238 -0.19 21.14 2.84
CA SER A 238 -0.37 22.49 3.36
C SER A 238 0.94 23.02 3.96
N GLY A 239 1.33 24.24 3.61
CA GLY A 239 2.56 24.88 4.10
C GLY A 239 3.83 24.63 3.29
N ARG A 240 3.77 24.02 2.11
CA ARG A 240 4.83 24.20 1.09
C ARG A 240 4.52 25.45 0.30
N THR A 241 5.12 26.57 0.69
CA THR A 241 5.26 27.71 -0.24
C THR A 241 5.97 27.21 -1.50
N ALA A 242 5.39 27.53 -2.65
CA ALA A 242 5.93 27.24 -3.97
C ALA A 242 7.33 27.85 -4.17
#